data_AF-A0A376BDM3-F1
#
_entry.id   AF-A0A376BDM3-F1
#
_cell.length_a   1.000
_cell.length_b   1.000
_cell.length_c   1.000
_cell.angle_alpha   90.00
_cell.angle_beta   90.00
_cell.angle_gamma   90.00
#
_symmetry.space_group_name_H-M   'P 1'
#
loop_
_entity.id
_entity.type
_entity.pdbx_description
1 polymer ?
#
loop_
_entity_poly.entity_id
_entity_poly.type
_entity_poly.pdbx_seq_one_letter_code
_entity_poly.pdbx_strand_id
1 'polypeptide(L)'
;MKNNEKTSFINEPNLYRIIFRSEKPIAKEFQNWVFEEVLPQIRKTGQYSAQQQLALPEPEKKYTFEFTENTCLRFVSMWFALYNNLELLGQLHQPLSNIGSHFGSTAYTHYTEYKTILGTMKKRFRANDKRV
;
A
#
# COMPACT_ATOMS: atom_id res chain seq x y z
N MET A 1 -3.15 -2.05 61.90
CA MET A 1 -2.46 -0.82 61.43
C MET A 1 -2.83 -0.60 59.97
N LYS A 2 -3.46 0.53 59.64
CA LYS A 2 -3.99 0.87 58.30
C LYS A 2 -2.85 1.42 57.43
N ASN A 3 -2.49 0.74 56.35
CA ASN A 3 -1.85 1.38 55.19
C ASN A 3 -2.84 1.33 54.03
N ASN A 4 -3.59 2.41 53.88
CA ASN A 4 -4.46 2.62 52.73
C ASN A 4 -3.64 3.39 51.71
N GLU A 5 -2.87 2.68 50.88
CA GLU A 5 -2.09 3.28 49.80
C GLU A 5 -3.06 3.83 48.76
N LYS A 6 -3.45 5.09 48.95
CA LYS A 6 -4.23 5.84 47.97
C LYS A 6 -3.31 6.09 46.78
N THR A 7 -3.36 5.23 45.78
CA THR A 7 -2.85 5.54 44.44
C THR A 7 -3.62 6.73 43.90
N SER A 8 -3.04 7.92 44.00
CA SER A 8 -3.60 9.15 43.45
C SER A 8 -3.43 9.13 41.93
N PHE A 9 -4.47 8.70 41.23
CA PHE A 9 -4.58 8.88 39.79
C PHE A 9 -4.85 10.35 39.49
N ILE A 10 -3.93 10.99 38.78
CA ILE A 10 -4.07 12.38 38.33
C ILE A 10 -4.23 12.34 36.83
N ASN A 11 -5.25 13.01 36.31
CA ASN A 11 -5.43 13.16 34.87
C ASN A 11 -4.50 14.24 34.32
N GLU A 12 -4.23 14.19 33.02
CA GLU A 12 -3.28 15.06 32.35
C GLU A 12 -3.55 16.58 32.56
N PRO A 13 -4.78 17.10 32.46
CA PRO A 13 -5.05 18.52 32.74
C PRO A 13 -4.70 18.93 34.18
N ASN A 14 -4.97 18.08 35.17
CA ASN A 14 -4.61 18.37 36.55
C ASN A 14 -3.10 18.22 36.79
N LEU A 15 -2.43 17.31 36.10
CA LEU A 15 -0.98 17.20 36.14
C LEU A 15 -0.33 18.51 35.69
N TYR A 16 -0.72 19.05 34.54
CA TYR A 16 -0.20 20.33 34.06
C TYR A 16 -0.51 21.47 35.03
N ARG A 17 -1.74 21.53 35.56
CA ARG A 17 -2.12 22.56 36.55
C ARG A 17 -1.25 22.50 37.82
N ILE A 18 -0.85 21.31 38.25
CA ILE A 18 0.07 21.14 39.38
C ILE A 18 1.48 21.59 38.99
N ILE A 19 1.96 21.17 37.82
CA ILE A 19 3.29 21.53 37.33
C ILE A 19 3.43 23.05 37.22
N PHE A 20 2.48 23.75 36.61
CA PHE A 20 2.50 25.22 36.47
C PHE A 20 2.39 25.99 37.79
N ARG A 21 1.94 25.35 38.87
CA ARG A 21 1.87 25.94 40.21
C ARG A 21 3.03 25.52 41.11
N SER A 22 3.88 24.60 40.66
CA SER A 22 4.96 24.05 41.48
C SER A 22 6.24 24.87 41.32
N GLU A 23 6.88 25.17 42.45
CA GLU A 23 8.19 25.85 42.49
C GLU A 23 9.38 24.88 42.48
N LYS A 24 9.14 23.57 42.33
CA LYS A 24 10.22 22.58 42.29
C LYS A 24 11.09 22.80 41.04
N PRO A 25 12.42 22.59 41.13
CA PRO A 25 13.34 22.84 40.01
C PRO A 25 12.94 22.07 38.75
N ILE A 26 12.53 20.81 38.90
CA ILE A 26 12.07 19.96 37.78
C ILE A 26 10.78 20.47 37.12
N ALA A 27 9.89 21.11 37.88
CA ALA A 27 8.69 21.71 37.32
C ALA A 27 9.04 23.00 36.57
N LYS A 28 10.01 23.76 37.06
CA LYS A 28 10.47 25.00 36.43
C LYS A 28 11.17 24.75 35.09
N GLU A 29 11.97 23.69 34.98
CA GLU A 29 12.59 23.28 33.71
C GLU A 29 11.52 22.96 32.66
N PHE A 30 10.50 22.19 33.02
CA PHE A 30 9.38 21.90 32.12
C PHE A 30 8.60 23.16 31.75
N GLN A 31 8.27 24.02 32.72
CA GLN A 31 7.58 25.29 32.47
C GLN A 31 8.35 26.16 31.48
N ASN A 32 9.66 26.33 31.69
CA ASN A 32 10.51 27.14 30.81
C ASN A 32 10.50 26.58 29.38
N TRP A 33 10.68 25.28 29.21
CA TRP A 33 10.60 24.64 27.90
C TRP A 33 9.25 24.89 27.22
N VAL A 34 8.14 24.75 27.95
CA VAL A 34 6.80 25.02 27.39
C VAL A 34 6.63 26.50 27.00
N PHE A 35 7.10 27.44 27.82
CA PHE A 35 6.92 28.88 27.58
C PHE A 35 7.86 29.46 26.52
N GLU A 36 9.09 28.98 26.44
CA GLU A 36 10.11 29.52 25.55
C GLU A 36 10.13 28.83 24.19
N GLU A 37 9.79 27.54 24.14
CA GLU A 37 9.86 26.73 22.91
C GLU A 37 8.47 26.37 22.38
N VAL A 38 7.67 25.65 23.17
CA VAL A 38 6.43 25.01 22.69
C VAL A 38 5.36 26.05 22.33
N LEU A 39 4.98 26.91 23.27
CA LEU A 39 3.90 27.88 23.05
C LEU A 39 4.25 28.93 21.99
N PRO A 40 5.49 29.48 21.92
CA PRO A 40 5.87 30.39 20.85
C PRO A 40 5.82 29.74 19.46
N GLN A 41 6.19 28.46 19.34
CA GLN A 41 6.10 27.73 18.08
C GLN A 41 4.64 27.51 17.66
N ILE A 42 3.77 27.07 18.57
CA ILE A 42 2.33 26.90 18.29
C ILE A 42 1.71 28.24 17.90
N ARG A 43 2.01 29.32 18.62
CA ARG A 43 1.49 30.66 18.32
C ARG A 43 1.87 31.13 16.91
N LYS A 44 3.08 30.81 16.44
CA LYS A 44 3.60 31.26 15.13
C LYS A 44 3.17 30.36 13.97
N THR A 45 3.13 29.05 14.18
CA THR A 45 2.98 28.06 13.09
C THR A 45 1.66 27.29 13.14
N GLY A 46 0.90 27.42 14.22
CA GLY A 46 -0.32 26.65 14.48
C GLY A 46 -0.09 25.25 15.05
N GLN A 47 1.16 24.79 15.16
CA GLN A 47 1.51 23.46 15.66
C GLN A 47 2.86 23.46 16.38
N TYR A 48 3.12 22.45 17.22
CA TYR A 48 4.47 22.18 17.73
C TYR A 48 5.00 20.95 17.01
N SER A 49 6.07 21.10 16.25
CA SER A 49 6.80 19.98 15.66
C SER A 49 8.12 19.86 16.42
N ALA A 50 8.27 18.83 17.25
CA ALA A 50 9.57 18.50 17.81
C ALA A 50 10.52 18.28 16.64
N GLN A 51 11.48 19.19 16.46
CA GLN A 51 12.43 19.17 15.34
C GLN A 51 13.45 18.06 15.55
N GLN A 52 12.99 16.83 15.33
CA GLN A 52 13.78 15.66 14.99
C GLN A 52 12.99 14.86 13.95
N GLN A 53 12.54 15.54 12.90
CA GLN A 53 12.34 14.86 11.64
C GLN A 53 13.74 14.58 11.08
N LEU A 54 14.38 13.52 11.61
CA LEU A 54 15.30 12.72 10.81
C LEU A 54 14.62 12.57 9.46
N ALA A 55 15.29 12.94 8.38
CA ALA A 55 14.78 12.75 7.04
C ALA A 55 14.49 11.26 6.85
N LEU A 56 13.29 10.83 7.23
CA LEU A 56 12.77 9.53 6.92
C LEU A 56 12.72 9.50 5.40
N PRO A 57 13.30 8.47 4.76
CA PRO A 57 13.17 8.31 3.31
C PRO A 57 11.70 8.46 2.97
N GLU A 58 11.41 9.17 1.87
CA GLU A 58 10.04 9.38 1.36
C GLU A 58 9.22 8.10 1.57
N PRO A 59 8.05 8.16 2.24
CA PRO A 59 7.26 6.97 2.47
C PRO A 59 7.01 6.30 1.12
N GLU A 60 7.38 5.02 1.01
CA GLU A 60 7.21 4.24 -0.22
C GLU A 60 5.81 4.47 -0.78
N LYS A 61 5.69 4.74 -2.09
CA LYS A 61 4.41 5.02 -2.75
C LYS A 61 3.47 3.82 -2.56
N LYS A 62 2.61 3.89 -1.53
CA LYS A 62 1.58 2.88 -1.28
C LYS A 62 0.41 3.16 -2.22
N TYR A 63 0.32 2.38 -3.29
CA TYR A 63 -0.84 2.37 -4.16
C TYR A 63 -1.97 1.63 -3.48
N THR A 64 -2.98 2.35 -2.99
CA THR A 64 -4.21 1.76 -2.48
C THR A 64 -5.06 1.28 -3.66
N PHE A 65 -4.99 0.00 -3.96
CA PHE A 65 -5.81 -0.63 -4.98
C PHE A 65 -7.12 -1.12 -4.36
N GLU A 66 -8.24 -0.53 -4.77
CA GLU A 66 -9.56 -1.03 -4.41
C GLU A 66 -10.01 -2.10 -5.42
N PHE A 67 -10.19 -3.33 -4.93
CA PHE A 67 -10.66 -4.43 -5.74
C PHE A 67 -12.19 -4.39 -5.85
N THR A 68 -12.70 -3.64 -6.81
CA THR A 68 -14.13 -3.57 -7.11
C THR A 68 -14.59 -4.76 -7.96
N GLU A 69 -15.86 -5.17 -7.84
CA GLU A 69 -16.49 -6.20 -8.66
C GLU A 69 -16.31 -5.94 -10.17
N ASN A 70 -16.50 -4.70 -10.61
CA ASN A 70 -16.27 -4.28 -11.99
C ASN A 70 -14.85 -4.54 -12.48
N THR A 71 -13.85 -4.38 -11.61
CA THR A 71 -12.45 -4.65 -11.93
C THR A 71 -12.24 -6.15 -12.13
N CYS A 72 -12.81 -6.98 -11.24
CA CYS A 72 -12.79 -8.43 -11.39
C CYS A 72 -13.44 -8.89 -12.70
N LEU A 73 -14.65 -8.40 -12.99
CA LEU A 73 -15.37 -8.73 -14.22
C LEU A 73 -14.60 -8.30 -15.47
N ARG A 74 -13.95 -7.14 -15.46
CA ARG A 74 -13.07 -6.69 -16.56
C ARG A 74 -11.89 -7.63 -16.78
N PHE A 75 -11.22 -8.06 -15.70
CA PHE A 75 -10.13 -9.02 -15.80
C PHE A 75 -10.59 -10.37 -16.37
N VAL A 76 -11.70 -10.90 -15.86
CA VAL A 76 -12.26 -12.18 -16.33
C VAL A 76 -12.69 -12.08 -17.80
N SER A 77 -13.33 -10.97 -18.18
CA SER A 77 -13.78 -10.73 -19.56
C SER A 77 -12.60 -10.58 -20.53
N MET A 78 -11.56 -9.85 -20.12
CA MET A 78 -10.34 -9.68 -20.92
C MET A 78 -9.59 -11.00 -21.10
N TRP A 79 -9.50 -11.79 -20.03
CA TRP A 79 -8.96 -13.14 -20.09
C TRP A 79 -9.76 -14.01 -21.06
N PHE A 80 -11.08 -14.07 -20.91
CA PHE A 80 -11.95 -14.84 -21.81
C PHE A 80 -11.81 -14.41 -23.27
N ALA A 81 -11.79 -13.09 -23.55
CA ALA A 81 -11.57 -12.56 -24.89
C ALA A 81 -10.22 -12.97 -25.49
N LEU A 82 -9.15 -13.00 -24.68
CA LEU A 82 -7.83 -13.45 -25.11
C LEU A 82 -7.84 -14.92 -25.54
N TYR A 83 -8.51 -15.81 -24.80
CA TYR A 83 -8.62 -17.23 -25.19
C TYR A 83 -9.41 -17.41 -26.48
N ASN A 84 -10.53 -16.70 -26.63
CA ASN A 84 -11.32 -16.76 -27.87
C ASN A 84 -10.53 -16.23 -29.07
N ASN A 85 -9.76 -15.15 -28.89
CA ASN A 85 -8.91 -14.62 -29.96
C ASN A 85 -7.78 -15.58 -30.32
N LEU A 86 -7.18 -16.25 -29.34
CA LEU A 86 -6.14 -17.25 -29.60
C LEU A 86 -6.68 -18.44 -30.41
N GLU A 87 -7.87 -18.92 -30.07
CA GLU A 87 -8.53 -19.99 -30.83
C GLU A 87 -8.86 -19.54 -32.26
N LEU A 88 -9.36 -18.30 -32.41
CA LEU A 88 -9.60 -17.69 -33.71
C LEU A 88 -8.32 -17.66 -34.56
N LEU A 89 -7.19 -17.19 -34.02
CA LEU A 89 -5.91 -17.17 -34.74
C LEU A 89 -5.46 -18.58 -35.17
N GLY A 90 -5.73 -19.58 -34.32
CA GLY A 90 -5.54 -21.00 -34.65
C GLY A 90 -6.35 -21.43 -35.87
N GLN A 91 -7.62 -21.04 -35.94
CA GLN A 91 -8.48 -21.37 -37.08
C GLN A 91 -8.15 -20.55 -38.33
N LEU A 92 -7.62 -19.34 -38.15
CA LEU A 92 -7.47 -18.35 -39.22
C LEU A 92 -6.10 -18.41 -39.93
N HIS A 93 -5.05 -18.90 -39.27
CA HIS A 93 -3.72 -18.92 -39.89
C HIS A 93 -3.66 -19.81 -41.15
N GLN A 94 -4.37 -20.94 -41.15
CA GLN A 94 -4.42 -21.87 -42.28
C GLN A 94 -5.14 -21.26 -43.51
N PRO A 95 -6.38 -20.74 -43.41
CA PRO A 95 -7.03 -20.11 -44.54
C PRO A 95 -6.28 -18.87 -45.04
N LEU A 96 -5.68 -18.05 -44.16
CA LEU A 96 -4.87 -16.92 -44.63
C LEU A 96 -3.63 -17.37 -45.40
N SER A 97 -2.95 -18.42 -44.94
CA SER A 97 -1.80 -18.98 -45.65
C SER A 97 -2.21 -19.56 -47.00
N ASN A 98 -3.38 -20.21 -47.08
CA ASN A 98 -3.89 -20.81 -48.32
C ASN A 98 -4.27 -19.75 -49.36
N ILE A 99 -4.64 -18.55 -48.94
CA ILE A 99 -4.95 -17.40 -49.81
C ILE A 99 -3.66 -16.61 -50.17
N GLY A 100 -2.49 -17.04 -49.69
CA GLY A 100 -1.21 -16.36 -49.95
C GLY A 100 -1.05 -15.04 -49.20
N SER A 101 -1.83 -14.81 -48.14
CA SER A 101 -1.77 -13.58 -47.37
C SER A 101 -0.53 -13.55 -46.47
N HIS A 102 0.21 -12.43 -46.50
CA HIS A 102 1.37 -12.20 -45.61
C HIS A 102 1.01 -12.40 -44.12
N PHE A 103 -0.23 -12.08 -43.74
CA PHE A 103 -0.73 -12.20 -42.37
C PHE A 103 -0.90 -13.66 -41.89
N GLY A 104 -0.88 -14.66 -42.79
CA GLY A 104 -0.99 -16.08 -42.41
C GLY A 104 0.19 -16.54 -41.55
N SER A 105 1.40 -16.14 -41.93
CA SER A 105 2.62 -16.41 -41.16
C SER A 105 2.60 -15.73 -39.79
N THR A 106 2.20 -14.45 -39.75
CA THR A 106 2.09 -13.66 -38.53
C THR A 106 1.06 -14.24 -37.55
N ALA A 107 -0.11 -14.64 -38.05
CA ALA A 107 -1.15 -15.27 -37.24
C ALA A 107 -0.69 -16.61 -36.63
N TYR A 108 0.04 -17.42 -37.39
CA TYR A 108 0.64 -18.67 -36.90
C TYR A 108 1.69 -18.43 -35.82
N THR A 109 2.60 -17.49 -36.03
CA THR A 109 3.63 -17.13 -35.05
C THR A 109 3.00 -16.67 -33.74
N HIS A 110 2.05 -15.73 -33.80
CA HIS A 110 1.37 -15.26 -32.60
C HIS A 110 0.57 -16.38 -31.90
N TYR A 111 -0.16 -17.21 -32.65
CA TYR A 111 -0.89 -18.35 -32.10
C TYR A 111 0.05 -19.29 -31.31
N THR A 112 1.16 -19.68 -31.93
CA THR A 112 2.09 -20.67 -31.35
C THR A 112 2.85 -20.10 -30.14
N GLU A 113 3.31 -18.85 -30.20
CA GLU A 113 3.97 -18.17 -29.10
C GLU A 113 3.06 -18.04 -27.88
N TYR A 114 1.86 -17.48 -28.06
CA TYR A 114 0.91 -17.30 -26.96
C TYR A 114 0.46 -18.64 -26.35
N LYS A 115 0.21 -19.66 -27.17
CA LYS A 115 -0.12 -21.01 -26.70
C LYS A 115 1.00 -21.61 -25.84
N THR A 116 2.25 -21.40 -26.23
CA THR A 116 3.43 -21.89 -25.50
C THR A 116 3.60 -21.19 -24.15
N ILE A 117 3.43 -19.87 -24.13
CA ILE A 117 3.52 -19.07 -22.89
C ILE A 117 2.40 -19.46 -21.92
N LEU A 118 1.15 -19.58 -22.39
CA LEU A 118 0.03 -20.03 -21.57
C LEU A 118 0.24 -21.45 -21.03
N GLY A 119 0.77 -22.37 -21.84
CA GLY A 119 1.13 -23.72 -21.39
C GLY A 119 2.16 -23.71 -20.27
N THR A 120 3.18 -22.85 -20.38
CA THR A 120 4.23 -22.68 -19.37
C THR A 120 3.69 -22.08 -18.08
N MET A 121 2.87 -21.02 -18.17
CA MET A 121 2.20 -20.43 -17.01
C MET A 121 1.31 -21.46 -16.30
N LYS A 122 0.47 -22.20 -17.04
CA LYS A 122 -0.41 -23.23 -16.46
C LYS A 122 0.36 -24.36 -15.76
N LYS A 123 1.57 -24.69 -16.20
CA LYS A 123 2.46 -25.63 -15.51
C LYS A 123 3.02 -25.01 -14.22
N ARG A 124 3.47 -23.76 -14.26
CA ARG A 124 4.00 -23.04 -13.07
C ARG A 124 2.94 -22.86 -11.99
N PHE A 125 1.72 -22.45 -12.34
CA PHE A 125 0.61 -22.33 -11.39
C PHE A 125 0.30 -23.67 -10.72
N ARG A 126 0.17 -24.75 -11.51
CA ARG A 126 -0.05 -26.11 -10.96
C ARG A 126 1.11 -26.62 -10.10
N ALA A 127 2.34 -26.21 -10.38
CA ALA A 127 3.50 -26.58 -9.56
C ALA A 127 3.55 -25.81 -8.24
N ASN A 128 3.07 -24.56 -8.22
CA ASN A 128 3.02 -23.73 -7.01
C ASN A 128 1.88 -24.14 -6.07
N ASP A 129 0.76 -24.57 -6.63
CA ASP A 129 -0.40 -25.14 -5.90
C ASP A 129 -0.05 -26.43 -5.14
N LYS A 130 0.96 -27.18 -5.60
CA LYS A 130 1.45 -28.40 -4.91
C LYS A 130 2.49 -28.15 -3.80
N ARG A 131 2.92 -26.90 -3.61
CA ARG A 131 3.95 -26.52 -2.63
C ARG A 131 3.35 -25.88 -1.37
N VAL A 132 2.03 -25.69 -1.35
CA VAL A 132 1.23 -25.24 -0.19
C VAL A 132 0.46 -26.46 0.32
#